data_AF-A0A2V9M943-F1
#
_entry.id   AF-A0A2V9M943-F1
#
_cell.length_a   1.000
_cell.length_b   1.000
_cell.length_c   1.000
_cell.angle_alpha   90.00
_cell.angle_beta   90.00
_cell.angle_gamma   90.00
#
_symmetry.space_group_name_H-M   'P 1'
#
loop_
_entity.id
_entity.type
_entity.pdbx_description
1 polymer ?
#
loop_
_entity_poly.entity_id
_entity_poly.type
_entity_poly.pdbx_seq_one_letter_code
_entity_poly.pdbx_strand_id
1 'polypeptide(L)' 'MRLFDIIWNERFAAKIAEKHGIITDEVEEILFSKPHVRLAEKGLVKGEHLYAAYGRTGAGRYLIVF' A
#
# COMPACT_ATOMS: atom_id res chain seq x y z
N MET A 1 -13.26 1.80 1.42
CA MET A 1 -12.51 1.51 0.19
C MET A 1 -12.71 0.04 -0.14
N ARG A 2 -12.95 -0.32 -1.40
CA ARG A 2 -12.98 -1.71 -1.84
C ARG A 2 -11.87 -1.88 -2.86
N LEU A 3 -10.86 -2.67 -2.49
CA LEU A 3 -9.76 -3.06 -3.38
C LEU A 3 -10.20 -4.30 -4.15
N PHE A 4 -9.91 -4.31 -5.45
CA PHE A 4 -10.21 -5.43 -6.34
C PHE A 4 -8.94 -6.08 -6.89
N ASP A 5 -7.95 -5.25 -7.19
CA ASP A 5 -6.70 -5.67 -7.78
C ASP A 5 -5.59 -4.66 -7.41
N ILE A 6 -4.34 -5.10 -7.48
CA ILE A 6 -3.15 -4.29 -7.20
C ILE A 6 -2.18 -4.45 -8.36
N ILE A 7 -1.76 -3.33 -8.94
CA ILE A 7 -0.77 -3.30 -10.02
C ILE A 7 0.56 -2.89 -9.43
N TRP A 8 1.55 -3.77 -9.55
CA TRP A 8 2.91 -3.54 -9.07
C TRP A 8 3.81 -3.04 -10.18
N ASN A 9 4.62 -2.02 -9.87
CA ASN A 9 5.78 -1.70 -10.67
C ASN A 9 6.98 -2.49 -10.12
N GLU A 10 7.34 -3.58 -10.80
CA GLU A 10 8.41 -4.50 -10.39
C GLU A 10 9.73 -3.80 -10.03
N ARG A 11 10.09 -2.74 -10.77
CA ARG A 11 11.32 -1.98 -10.49
C ARG A 11 11.27 -1.32 -9.11
N PHE A 12 10.13 -0.76 -8.73
CA PHE A 12 9.98 -0.11 -7.43
C PHE A 12 9.77 -1.13 -6.32
N ALA A 13 9.03 -2.20 -6.56
CA ALA A 13 8.84 -3.30 -5.61
C ALA A 13 10.20 -3.93 -5.24
N ALA A 14 11.03 -4.27 -6.23
CA ALA A 14 12.37 -4.80 -6.00
C ALA A 14 13.27 -3.83 -5.22
N LYS A 15 13.22 -2.53 -5.55
CA LYS A 15 13.98 -1.50 -4.82
C LYS A 15 13.54 -1.36 -3.36
N ILE A 16 12.24 -1.47 -3.07
CA ILE A 16 11.72 -1.40 -1.70
C ILE A 16 12.13 -2.66 -0.92
N ALA A 17 12.03 -3.84 -1.54
CA ALA A 17 12.47 -5.09 -0.94
C ALA A 17 13.96 -5.05 -0.57
N GLU A 18 14.81 -4.58 -1.49
CA GLU A 18 16.25 -4.43 -1.26
C GLU A 18 16.56 -3.43 -0.13
N LYS A 19 15.92 -2.26 -0.14
CA LYS A 19 16.27 -1.17 0.79
C LYS A 19 15.64 -1.25 2.17
N HIS A 20 14.46 -1.86 2.25
CA HIS A 20 13.62 -1.82 3.45
C HIS A 20 13.19 -3.21 3.92
N GLY A 21 13.47 -4.27 3.17
CA GLY A 21 13.06 -5.63 3.53
C GLY A 21 11.54 -5.81 3.57
N ILE A 22 10.81 -5.00 2.81
CA ILE A 22 9.35 -5.08 2.68
C ILE A 22 9.03 -5.65 1.31
N ILE A 23 8.30 -6.75 1.29
CA ILE A 23 7.82 -7.41 0.07
C ILE A 23 6.35 -7.08 -0.20
N THR A 24 5.88 -7.36 -1.41
CA THR A 24 4.50 -7.08 -1.84
C THR A 24 3.47 -7.77 -0.96
N ASP A 25 3.70 -9.01 -0.54
CA ASP A 25 2.79 -9.78 0.33
C ASP A 25 2.47 -9.06 1.65
N GLU A 26 3.45 -8.36 2.24
CA GLU A 26 3.23 -7.60 3.48
C GLU A 26 2.38 -6.36 3.26
N VAL A 27 2.52 -5.74 2.09
CA VAL A 27 1.69 -4.60 1.69
C VAL A 27 0.26 -5.08 1.41
N GLU A 28 0.12 -6.19 0.70
CA GLU A 28 -1.17 -6.81 0.40
C GLU A 28 -1.90 -7.25 1.67
N GLU A 29 -1.20 -7.83 2.65
CA GLU A 29 -1.77 -8.18 3.95
C GLU A 29 -2.44 -6.97 4.63
N ILE A 30 -1.78 -5.81 4.57
CA ILE A 30 -2.32 -4.57 5.13
C ILE A 30 -3.49 -4.06 4.29
N LEU A 31 -3.36 -4.04 2.97
CA LEU A 31 -4.38 -3.48 2.08
C LEU A 31 -5.67 -4.30 2.07
N PHE A 32 -5.58 -5.63 2.06
CA PHE A 32 -6.73 -6.54 1.99
C PHE A 32 -7.34 -6.90 3.34
N SER A 33 -6.73 -6.51 4.45
CA SER A 33 -7.33 -6.71 5.78
C SER A 33 -8.41 -5.65 6.06
N LYS A 34 -8.16 -4.72 6.97
CA LYS A 34 -9.03 -3.58 7.28
C LYS A 34 -8.17 -2.37 7.64
N PRO A 35 -7.40 -1.83 6.67
CA PRO A 35 -6.50 -0.74 6.94
C PRO A 35 -7.29 0.51 7.34
N HIS A 36 -6.66 1.37 8.13
CA HIS A 36 -7.15 2.74 8.28
C HIS A 36 -6.74 3.51 7.02
N VAL A 37 -7.69 4.14 6.33
CA VAL A 37 -7.44 4.81 5.05
C VAL A 37 -7.87 6.27 5.13
N ARG A 38 -7.01 7.18 4.63
CA ARG A 38 -7.35 8.59 4.45
C ARG A 38 -6.99 9.08 3.05
N LEU A 39 -7.73 10.07 2.56
CA LEU A 39 -7.35 10.81 1.36
C LEU A 39 -6.08 11.61 1.66
N ALA A 40 -5.01 11.35 0.91
CA ALA A 40 -3.76 12.09 1.02
C ALA A 40 -3.76 13.29 0.07
N GLU A 41 -4.19 13.09 -1.18
CA GLU A 41 -4.24 14.13 -2.20
C GLU A 41 -5.37 13.90 -3.22
N LYS A 42 -5.98 14.98 -3.70
CA LYS A 42 -6.90 14.92 -4.83
C LYS A 42 -6.10 14.85 -6.13
N GLY A 43 -6.24 13.74 -6.85
CA GLY A 43 -5.71 13.60 -8.21
C GLY A 43 -6.15 14.70 -9.17
N LEU A 44 -5.30 14.95 -10.16
CA LEU A 44 -5.57 15.85 -11.28
C LEU A 44 -6.58 15.24 -12.27
N VAL A 45 -6.65 13.91 -12.32
CA VAL A 45 -7.56 13.13 -13.15
C VAL A 45 -8.65 12.51 -12.28
N LYS A 46 -9.88 12.48 -12.78
CA LYS A 46 -11.03 11.92 -12.06
C LYS A 46 -10.80 10.42 -11.78
N GLY A 47 -10.83 10.06 -10.50
CA GLY A 47 -10.63 8.68 -10.05
C GLY A 47 -9.19 8.36 -9.61
N GLU A 48 -8.24 9.26 -9.82
CA GLU A 48 -6.82 9.07 -9.48
C GLU A 48 -6.43 9.78 -8.18
N HIS A 49 -7.28 9.65 -7.15
CA HIS A 49 -6.96 10.19 -5.84
C HIS A 49 -5.86 9.36 -5.16
N LEU A 50 -4.94 10.05 -4.48
CA LEU A 50 -3.91 9.41 -3.68
C LEU A 50 -4.46 9.15 -2.27
N TYR A 51 -4.30 7.92 -1.78
CA TYR A 51 -4.74 7.52 -0.45
C TYR A 51 -3.55 7.04 0.37
N ALA A 52 -3.57 7.33 1.66
CA ALA A 52 -2.65 6.69 2.61
C ALA A 52 -3.40 5.57 3.34
N ALA A 53 -2.84 4.37 3.33
CA ALA A 53 -3.34 3.22 4.07
C ALA A 53 -2.36 2.84 5.19
N TYR A 54 -2.89 2.65 6.39
CA TYR A 54 -2.13 2.30 7.59
C TYR A 54 -2.56 0.93 8.06
N GLY A 55 -1.60 0.10 8.43
CA GLY A 55 -1.92 -1.18 9.05
C GLY A 55 -0.73 -1.83 9.73
N ARG A 56 -0.99 -3.02 10.24
CA ARG A 56 -0.02 -3.86 10.91
C ARG A 56 -0.06 -5.23 10.26
N THR A 57 1.10 -5.76 9.87
CA THR A 57 1.24 -7.14 9.40
C THR A 57 1.01 -8.13 10.54
N GLY A 58 0.78 -9.39 10.22
CA GLY A 58 0.63 -10.48 11.19
C GLY A 58 1.91 -10.71 11.99
N ALA A 59 3.08 -10.43 11.39
CA ALA A 59 4.37 -10.41 12.08
C ALA A 59 4.54 -9.18 13.00
N GLY A 60 3.59 -8.25 12.98
CA GLY A 60 3.53 -7.12 13.89
C GLY A 60 4.20 -5.83 13.40
N ARG A 61 4.67 -5.78 12.15
CA ARG A 61 5.28 -4.58 11.55
C ARG A 61 4.20 -3.57 11.17
N TYR A 62 4.42 -2.30 11.48
CA TYR A 62 3.52 -1.22 11.08
C TYR A 62 3.98 -0.61 9.76
N LEU A 63 3.10 -0.57 8.75
CA LEU A 63 3.40 0.08 7.47
C LEU A 63 2.39 1.19 7.17
N ILE A 64 2.89 2.17 6.42
CA ILE A 64 2.10 3.17 5.70
C ILE A 64 2.34 2.97 4.21
N VAL A 65 1.26 2.87 3.44
CA VAL A 65 1.25 2.66 2.00
C VAL A 65 0.63 3.88 1.33
N PHE A 66 1.25 4.36 0.26
CA PHE A 66 0.80 5.51 -0.53
C PHE A 66 0.53 5.08 -1.96
#